data_AF-A0A5C3QIL1-F1
#
_entry.id   AF-A0A5C3QIL1-F1
#
_cell.length_a   1.000
_cell.length_b   1.000
_cell.length_c   1.000
_cell.angle_alpha   90.00
_cell.angle_beta   90.00
_cell.angle_gamma   90.00
#
_symmetry.space_group_name_H-M   'P 1'
#
loop_
_entity.id
_entity.type
_entity.pdbx_description
1 polymer ?
#
loop_
_entity_poly.entity_id
_entity_poly.type
_entity_poly.pdbx_seq_one_letter_code
_entity_poly.pdbx_strand_id
1 'polypeptide(L)'
;MALAGITIDSEVHCFTRMGTNRWVYTGSYNVQLWGELTEEQMLRLPPRTSLEWAKGIAKSDWGRRWMAQENAQLCAHQQIVVDDADNILQALMEGRVRVGFTVQQCVGFSTDLFDKLMGEFRNPTKPPKKKPAKKSSKKKGTGRGGDVKKEEDNDDDQEDVAVEEEDSEEEEGDTFPDPNVSRRRSPVVTIKTELTSSSRVKDTKKRKKQHAHTGVDDPPPSKRVK
;
A
#
# COMPACT_ATOMS: atom_id res chain seq x y z
N MET A 1 3.77 18.06 24.43
CA MET A 1 4.90 18.54 23.61
C MET A 1 4.61 18.15 22.18
N ALA A 2 4.62 19.10 21.24
CA ALA A 2 4.53 18.78 19.82
C ALA A 2 5.94 18.37 19.34
N LEU A 3 6.08 17.20 18.74
CA LEU A 3 7.31 16.82 18.07
C LEU A 3 7.40 17.63 16.77
N ALA A 4 8.40 18.48 16.64
CA ALA A 4 8.68 19.15 15.38
C ALA A 4 9.26 18.12 14.41
N GLY A 5 8.54 17.83 13.32
CA GLY A 5 9.03 16.92 12.29
C GLY A 5 10.28 17.46 11.60
N ILE A 6 11.21 16.57 11.25
CA ILE A 6 12.38 16.94 10.44
C ILE A 6 11.91 16.96 8.98
N THR A 7 12.04 18.11 8.32
CA THR A 7 11.71 18.20 6.89
C THR A 7 12.76 17.41 6.10
N ILE A 8 12.31 16.40 5.37
CA ILE A 8 13.19 15.59 4.50
C ILE A 8 13.31 16.30 3.16
N ASP A 9 12.18 16.68 2.57
CA ASP A 9 12.10 17.38 1.30
C ASP A 9 11.13 18.57 1.40
N SER A 10 11.59 19.73 0.92
CA SER A 10 10.90 21.01 1.04
C SER A 10 9.66 21.13 0.15
N GLU A 11 9.60 20.39 -0.96
CA GLU A 11 8.43 20.30 -1.84
C GLU A 11 8.59 19.14 -2.83
N VAL A 12 7.64 18.20 -2.85
CA VAL A 12 7.59 17.06 -3.78
C VAL A 12 6.34 17.18 -4.64
N HIS A 13 6.52 17.25 -5.96
CA HIS A 13 5.41 17.26 -6.92
C HIS A 13 4.94 15.84 -7.20
N CYS A 14 3.66 15.57 -6.93
CA CYS A 14 3.04 14.28 -7.14
C CYS A 14 2.22 14.27 -8.42
N PHE A 15 2.38 13.20 -9.19
CA PHE A 15 1.60 12.93 -10.40
C PHE A 15 0.98 11.55 -10.30
N THR A 16 -0.31 11.44 -10.60
CA THR A 16 -1.02 10.17 -10.68
C THR A 16 -1.21 9.78 -12.14
N ARG A 17 -0.88 8.53 -12.46
CA ARG A 17 -1.07 7.99 -13.80
C ARG A 17 -2.55 7.65 -14.02
N MET A 18 -3.20 8.35 -14.95
CA MET A 18 -4.58 8.16 -15.36
C MET A 18 -4.61 7.48 -16.75
N GLY A 19 -4.40 6.16 -16.79
CA GLY A 19 -4.32 5.38 -18.02
C GLY A 19 -2.90 5.20 -18.57
N THR A 20 -2.75 4.76 -19.82
CA THR A 20 -1.43 4.37 -20.37
C THR A 20 -0.51 5.55 -20.58
N ASN A 21 -0.98 6.69 -21.09
CA ASN A 21 -0.10 7.80 -21.52
C ASN A 21 -0.47 9.17 -20.90
N ARG A 22 -1.19 9.18 -19.78
CA ARG A 22 -1.61 10.44 -19.15
C ARG A 22 -1.22 10.45 -17.68
N TRP A 23 -0.39 11.43 -17.33
CA TRP A 23 -0.07 11.78 -15.95
C TRP A 23 -0.84 13.04 -15.60
N VAL A 24 -1.49 13.02 -14.44
CA VAL A 24 -2.25 14.16 -13.93
C VAL A 24 -1.55 14.64 -12.67
N TYR A 25 -1.22 15.93 -12.66
CA TYR A 25 -0.69 16.58 -11.47
C TYR A 25 -1.74 16.57 -10.37
N THR A 26 -1.41 16.00 -9.21
CA THR A 26 -2.33 15.93 -8.08
C THR A 26 -2.04 16.99 -7.04
N GLY A 27 -0.78 17.40 -6.89
CA GLY A 27 -0.40 18.45 -5.96
C GLY A 27 1.08 18.43 -5.59
N SER A 28 1.45 19.37 -4.75
CA SER A 28 2.73 19.50 -4.09
C SER A 28 2.59 19.11 -2.63
N TYR A 29 3.53 18.32 -2.13
CA TYR A 29 3.55 17.85 -0.76
C TYR A 29 4.90 18.13 -0.11
N ASN A 30 4.87 18.58 1.13
CA ASN A 30 6.05 18.60 1.97
C ASN A 30 6.14 17.26 2.69
N VAL A 31 7.30 16.61 2.58
CA VAL A 31 7.54 15.32 3.22
C VAL A 31 8.34 15.57 4.48
N GLN A 32 7.72 15.31 5.61
CA GLN A 32 8.35 15.47 6.92
C GLN A 32 8.47 14.12 7.61
N LEU A 33 9.65 13.81 8.12
CA LEU A 33 9.83 12.74 9.09
C LEU A 33 9.18 13.18 10.39
N TRP A 34 8.10 12.52 10.78
CA TRP A 34 7.32 12.92 11.94
C TRP A 34 7.67 12.15 13.21
N GLY A 35 8.18 10.93 13.05
CA GLY A 35 8.64 10.16 14.19
C GLY A 35 8.95 8.72 13.83
N GLU A 36 9.20 7.97 14.89
CA GLU A 36 9.48 6.55 14.88
C GLU A 36 8.48 5.86 15.80
N LEU A 37 8.05 4.66 15.41
CA LEU A 37 7.29 3.80 16.29
C LEU A 37 8.20 3.29 17.40
N THR A 38 7.79 3.55 18.65
CA THR A 38 8.48 3.00 19.82
C THR A 38 8.16 1.51 19.98
N GLU A 39 8.98 0.80 20.76
CA GLU A 39 8.74 -0.61 21.11
C GLU A 39 7.33 -0.81 21.71
N GLU A 40 6.94 0.07 22.64
CA GLU A 40 5.61 0.04 23.26
C GLU A 40 4.47 0.25 22.24
N GLN A 41 4.70 1.09 21.22
CA GLN A 41 3.71 1.31 20.16
C GLN A 41 3.63 0.11 19.22
N MET A 42 4.77 -0.51 18.89
CA MET A 42 4.82 -1.75 18.11
C MET A 42 4.07 -2.89 18.81
N LEU A 43 4.22 -3.03 20.14
CA LEU A 43 3.51 -4.01 20.96
C LEU A 43 1.98 -3.80 20.98
N ARG A 44 1.50 -2.58 20.74
CA ARG A 44 0.05 -2.27 20.69
C ARG A 44 -0.57 -2.60 19.34
N LEU A 45 0.23 -2.84 18.30
CA LEU A 45 -0.30 -3.19 16.99
C LEU A 45 -0.94 -4.58 17.03
N PRO A 46 -2.04 -4.82 16.29
CA PRO A 46 -2.58 -6.16 16.13
C PRO A 46 -1.49 -7.10 15.59
N PRO A 47 -1.33 -8.33 16.14
CA PRO A 47 -0.25 -9.24 15.74
C PRO A 47 -0.19 -9.52 14.23
N ARG A 48 -1.38 -9.59 13.60
CA ARG A 48 -1.50 -9.77 12.15
C ARG A 48 -0.88 -8.60 11.38
N THR A 49 -1.02 -7.37 11.85
CA THR A 49 -0.48 -6.18 11.18
C THR A 49 1.04 -6.20 11.21
N SER A 50 1.65 -6.43 12.38
CA SER A 50 3.10 -6.49 12.53
C SER A 50 3.72 -7.61 11.69
N LEU A 51 3.06 -8.77 11.64
CA LEU A 51 3.49 -9.89 10.80
C LEU A 51 3.43 -9.56 9.30
N GLU A 52 2.35 -8.93 8.83
CA GLU A 52 2.23 -8.53 7.41
C GLU A 52 3.26 -7.45 7.04
N TRP A 53 3.60 -6.54 7.96
CA TRP A 53 4.69 -5.59 7.76
C TRP A 53 6.02 -6.29 7.60
N ALA A 54 6.37 -7.21 8.52
CA ALA A 54 7.61 -7.96 8.45
C ALA A 54 7.73 -8.77 7.14
N LYS A 55 6.64 -9.41 6.69
CA LYS A 55 6.59 -10.07 5.38
C LYS A 55 6.79 -9.10 4.21
N GLY A 56 6.17 -7.93 4.27
CA GLY A 56 6.30 -6.90 3.24
C GLY A 56 7.74 -6.39 3.12
N ILE A 57 8.38 -6.14 4.27
CA ILE A 57 9.79 -5.74 4.37
C ILE A 57 10.68 -6.84 3.77
N ALA A 58 10.54 -8.08 4.23
CA ALA A 58 11.34 -9.22 3.75
C ALA A 58 11.22 -9.45 2.24
N LYS A 59 10.02 -9.26 1.67
CA LYS A 59 9.76 -9.53 0.26
C LYS A 59 10.25 -8.42 -0.68
N SER A 60 10.32 -7.18 -0.21
CA SER A 60 10.54 -6.00 -1.05
C SER A 60 12.02 -5.61 -1.16
N ASP A 61 12.41 -5.07 -2.32
CA ASP A 61 13.79 -4.60 -2.53
C ASP A 61 14.13 -3.35 -1.71
N TRP A 62 13.13 -2.51 -1.42
CA TRP A 62 13.31 -1.38 -0.52
C TRP A 62 13.53 -1.88 0.91
N GLY A 63 12.76 -2.88 1.36
CA GLY A 63 12.87 -3.45 2.70
C GLY A 63 14.21 -4.12 2.91
N ARG A 64 14.68 -4.92 1.93
CA ARG A 64 16.02 -5.53 1.98
C ARG A 64 17.15 -4.51 2.11
N ARG A 65 17.10 -3.42 1.32
CA ARG A 65 18.11 -2.35 1.39
C ARG A 65 18.07 -1.62 2.73
N TRP A 66 16.87 -1.33 3.23
CA TRP A 66 16.70 -0.70 4.53
C TRP A 66 17.25 -1.59 5.66
N MET A 67 16.89 -2.87 5.69
CA MET A 67 17.41 -3.82 6.69
C MET A 67 18.92 -4.00 6.62
N ALA A 68 19.53 -3.92 5.43
CA ALA A 68 20.99 -3.93 5.30
C ALA A 68 21.64 -2.70 5.95
N GLN A 69 21.00 -1.53 5.86
CA GLN A 69 21.46 -0.31 6.54
C GLN A 69 21.31 -0.41 8.06
N GLU A 70 20.20 -0.96 8.55
CA GLU A 70 19.99 -1.21 9.99
C GLU A 70 21.03 -2.22 10.52
N ASN A 71 21.24 -3.34 9.82
CA ASN A 71 22.23 -4.34 10.20
C ASN A 71 23.67 -3.81 10.24
N ALA A 72 24.00 -2.81 9.41
CA ALA A 72 25.32 -2.17 9.44
C ALA A 72 25.57 -1.38 10.74
N GLN A 73 24.51 -1.00 11.45
CA GLN A 73 24.58 -0.30 12.73
C GLN A 73 24.50 -1.25 13.93
N LEU A 74 24.07 -2.50 13.72
CA LEU A 74 23.95 -3.51 14.76
C LEU A 74 25.27 -4.27 14.98
N CYS A 75 25.48 -4.73 16.21
CA CYS A 75 26.59 -5.63 16.51
C CYS A 75 26.39 -6.98 15.81
N ALA A 76 27.47 -7.70 15.51
CA ALA A 76 27.42 -8.98 14.79
C ALA A 76 26.45 -10.02 15.39
N HIS A 77 26.28 -10.04 16.72
CA HIS A 77 25.38 -10.96 17.43
C HIS A 77 23.90 -10.51 17.44
N GLN A 78 23.61 -9.30 16.97
CA GLN A 78 22.25 -8.73 16.90
C GLN A 78 21.75 -8.60 15.47
N GLN A 79 22.54 -9.03 14.47
CA GLN A 79 22.18 -8.94 13.07
C GLN A 79 20.90 -9.73 12.78
N ILE A 80 20.11 -9.17 11.86
CA ILE A 80 18.78 -9.62 11.51
C ILE A 80 18.86 -10.35 10.18
N VAL A 81 18.22 -11.52 10.11
CA VAL A 81 18.15 -12.29 8.86
C VAL A 81 17.11 -11.65 7.96
N VAL A 82 17.56 -10.99 6.90
CA VAL A 82 16.73 -10.08 6.07
C VAL A 82 15.62 -10.80 5.31
N ASP A 83 15.82 -12.07 4.92
CA ASP A 83 14.84 -12.85 4.15
C ASP A 83 13.86 -13.64 5.04
N ASP A 84 13.97 -13.49 6.37
CA ASP A 84 13.10 -14.16 7.34
C ASP A 84 12.16 -13.16 8.04
N ALA A 85 10.87 -13.27 7.72
CA ALA A 85 9.85 -12.41 8.29
C ALA A 85 9.71 -12.56 9.81
N ASP A 86 9.93 -13.76 10.36
CA ASP A 86 9.82 -13.97 11.80
C ASP A 86 10.99 -13.31 12.54
N ASN A 87 12.19 -13.34 11.94
CA ASN A 87 13.37 -12.65 12.48
C ASN A 87 13.22 -11.12 12.45
N ILE A 88 12.68 -10.58 11.36
CA ILE A 88 12.35 -9.14 11.24
C ILE A 88 11.28 -8.76 12.26
N LEU A 89 10.20 -9.55 12.38
CA LEU A 89 9.15 -9.30 13.34
C LEU A 89 9.72 -9.28 14.77
N GLN A 90 10.56 -10.25 15.12
CA GLN A 90 11.21 -10.27 16.44
C GLN A 90 12.06 -9.01 16.66
N ALA A 91 12.85 -8.60 15.67
CA ALA A 91 13.68 -7.40 15.78
C ALA A 91 12.86 -6.11 15.95
N LEU A 92 11.71 -6.02 15.28
CA LEU A 92 10.76 -4.92 15.43
C LEU A 92 10.13 -4.89 16.84
N MET A 93 9.78 -6.06 17.37
CA MET A 93 9.14 -6.19 18.68
C MET A 93 10.13 -5.96 19.84
N GLU A 94 11.41 -6.26 19.64
CA GLU A 94 12.49 -6.00 20.60
C GLU A 94 13.05 -4.57 20.50
N GLY A 95 12.55 -3.75 19.57
CA GLY A 95 13.04 -2.39 19.35
C GLY A 95 14.46 -2.31 18.79
N ARG A 96 15.02 -3.42 18.28
CA ARG A 96 16.32 -3.44 17.58
C ARG A 96 16.27 -2.64 16.28
N VAL A 97 15.10 -2.59 15.65
CA VAL A 97 14.82 -1.77 14.47
C VAL A 97 13.63 -0.88 14.77
N ARG A 98 13.71 0.38 14.36
CA ARG A 98 12.63 1.35 14.53
C ARG A 98 12.01 1.69 13.20
N VAL A 99 10.68 1.69 13.15
CA VAL A 99 9.94 2.05 11.95
C VAL A 99 9.67 3.54 11.98
N GLY A 100 10.42 4.30 11.20
CA GLY A 100 10.13 5.70 10.91
C GLY A 100 8.85 5.84 10.09
N PHE A 101 8.05 6.86 10.36
CA PHE A 101 6.94 7.24 9.50
C PHE A 101 7.06 8.70 9.07
N THR A 102 6.79 8.92 7.78
CA THR A 102 6.73 10.24 7.18
C THR A 102 5.30 10.69 7.05
N VAL A 103 5.02 11.94 7.36
CA VAL A 103 3.74 12.58 7.02
C VAL A 103 3.95 13.43 5.78
N GLN A 104 3.04 13.28 4.82
CA GLN A 104 2.97 14.14 3.65
C GLN A 104 1.93 15.23 3.92
N GLN A 105 2.40 16.47 4.04
CA GLN A 105 1.53 17.63 4.18
C GLN A 105 1.29 18.23 2.80
N CYS A 106 0.03 18.32 2.37
CA CYS A 106 -0.33 19.01 1.13
C CYS A 106 -0.04 20.50 1.29
N VAL A 107 0.84 21.04 0.43
CA VAL A 107 1.15 22.48 0.38
C VAL A 107 0.50 23.18 -0.79
N GLY A 108 0.19 22.44 -1.84
CA GLY A 108 -0.58 22.92 -2.97
C GLY A 108 -1.33 21.77 -3.60
N PHE A 109 -2.57 21.99 -4.00
CA PHE A 109 -3.33 21.01 -4.78
C PHE A 109 -3.86 21.68 -6.05
N SER A 110 -4.06 20.89 -7.10
CA SER A 110 -4.72 21.40 -8.30
C SER A 110 -6.19 21.64 -7.99
N THR A 111 -6.59 22.92 -7.95
CA THR A 111 -7.98 23.34 -7.77
C THR A 111 -8.85 22.76 -8.87
N ASP A 112 -8.39 22.78 -10.12
CA ASP A 112 -9.13 22.22 -11.26
C ASP A 112 -9.44 20.73 -11.10
N LEU A 113 -8.50 19.95 -10.58
CA LEU A 113 -8.71 18.53 -10.31
C LEU A 113 -9.68 18.33 -9.15
N PHE A 114 -9.53 19.12 -8.09
CA PHE A 114 -10.41 19.08 -6.94
C PHE A 114 -11.85 19.46 -7.31
N ASP A 115 -12.04 20.51 -8.09
CA ASP A 115 -13.35 20.98 -8.54
C ASP A 115 -14.02 19.94 -9.45
N LYS A 116 -13.25 19.29 -10.34
CA LYS A 116 -13.75 18.15 -11.14
C LYS A 116 -14.17 16.98 -10.27
N LEU A 117 -13.33 16.59 -9.30
CA LEU A 117 -13.66 15.52 -8.35
C LEU A 117 -14.92 15.85 -7.55
N MET A 118 -15.02 17.07 -7.03
CA MET A 118 -16.18 17.53 -6.26
C MET A 118 -17.44 17.61 -7.14
N GLY A 119 -17.30 18.01 -8.40
CA GLY A 119 -18.38 17.96 -9.39
C GLY A 119 -18.88 16.54 -9.65
N GLU A 120 -17.97 15.59 -9.86
CA GLU A 120 -18.30 14.16 -10.00
C GLU A 120 -18.92 13.58 -8.72
N PHE A 121 -18.45 13.97 -7.53
CA PHE A 121 -19.04 13.51 -6.27
C PHE A 121 -20.44 14.05 -6.03
N ARG A 122 -20.70 15.31 -6.42
CA ARG A 122 -22.04 15.92 -6.35
C ARG A 122 -22.99 15.25 -7.34
N ASN A 123 -22.49 14.96 -8.55
CA ASN A 123 -23.26 14.35 -9.63
C ASN A 123 -22.61 13.03 -10.08
N PRO A 124 -22.69 11.96 -9.25
CA PRO A 124 -22.01 10.70 -9.54
C PRO A 124 -22.53 10.12 -10.85
N THR A 125 -21.66 10.12 -11.87
CA THR A 125 -21.99 9.52 -13.15
C THR A 125 -22.23 8.04 -12.93
N LYS A 126 -23.47 7.59 -13.17
CA LYS A 126 -23.82 6.18 -12.98
C LYS A 126 -22.91 5.35 -13.89
N PRO A 127 -22.30 4.26 -13.38
CA PRO A 127 -21.48 3.41 -14.21
C PRO A 127 -22.31 2.96 -15.43
N PRO A 128 -21.72 2.97 -16.65
CA PRO A 128 -22.45 2.63 -17.85
C PRO A 128 -23.09 1.25 -17.65
N LYS A 129 -24.42 1.18 -17.80
CA LYS A 129 -25.16 -0.08 -17.68
C LYS A 129 -24.51 -1.06 -18.65
N LYS A 130 -23.88 -2.12 -18.13
CA LYS A 130 -23.28 -3.17 -18.95
C LYS A 130 -24.36 -3.64 -19.92
N LYS A 131 -24.20 -3.34 -21.22
CA LYS A 131 -25.13 -3.82 -22.25
C LYS A 131 -25.18 -5.34 -22.11
N PRO A 132 -26.37 -5.97 -22.03
CA PRO A 132 -26.47 -7.41 -21.92
C PRO A 132 -25.69 -7.99 -23.09
N ALA A 133 -24.69 -8.83 -22.79
CA ALA A 133 -23.90 -9.50 -23.81
C ALA A 133 -24.89 -10.17 -24.76
N LYS A 134 -24.94 -9.72 -26.02
CA LYS A 134 -25.70 -10.41 -27.07
C LYS A 134 -25.22 -11.84 -27.04
N LYS A 135 -26.07 -12.76 -26.57
CA LYS A 135 -25.83 -14.19 -26.69
C LYS A 135 -25.72 -14.46 -28.18
N SER A 136 -24.49 -14.49 -28.70
CA SER A 136 -24.24 -14.99 -30.05
C SER A 136 -24.68 -16.45 -29.99
N SER A 137 -25.84 -16.76 -30.59
CA SER A 137 -26.25 -18.14 -30.78
C SER A 137 -25.17 -18.78 -31.64
N LYS A 138 -24.32 -19.58 -31.00
CA LYS A 138 -23.25 -20.32 -31.66
C LYS A 138 -23.92 -21.37 -32.52
N LYS A 139 -24.24 -21.00 -33.77
CA LYS A 139 -24.75 -21.90 -34.79
C LYS A 139 -23.64 -22.92 -35.03
N LYS A 140 -23.84 -24.14 -34.53
CA LYS A 140 -22.91 -25.27 -34.63
C LYS A 140 -22.95 -25.76 -36.09
N GLY A 141 -22.25 -25.05 -36.98
CA GLY A 141 -22.02 -25.45 -38.36
C GLY A 141 -20.75 -26.28 -38.46
N THR A 142 -20.92 -27.58 -38.58
CA THR A 142 -19.90 -28.48 -39.13
C THR A 142 -19.75 -28.19 -40.61
N GLY A 143 -18.62 -27.59 -41.02
CA GLY A 143 -18.30 -27.34 -42.41
C GLY A 143 -16.79 -27.27 -42.60
N ARG A 144 -16.24 -28.33 -43.20
CA ARG A 144 -14.85 -28.48 -43.63
C ARG A 144 -14.53 -27.51 -44.78
N GLY A 145 -13.33 -26.92 -44.71
CA GLY A 145 -12.44 -26.68 -45.87
C GLY A 145 -12.80 -25.51 -46.78
N GLY A 146 -11.82 -24.66 -47.08
CA GLY A 146 -11.93 -23.68 -48.15
C GLY A 146 -10.92 -22.56 -48.03
N ASP A 147 -9.81 -22.73 -48.73
CA ASP A 147 -8.72 -21.78 -49.01
C ASP A 147 -9.19 -20.40 -49.54
N VAL A 148 -8.39 -19.38 -49.21
CA VAL A 148 -7.98 -18.24 -50.07
C VAL A 148 -9.05 -17.24 -50.53
N LYS A 149 -8.95 -16.00 -50.04
CA LYS A 149 -8.58 -14.84 -50.88
C LYS A 149 -8.31 -13.58 -50.05
N LYS A 150 -7.31 -12.83 -50.53
CA LYS A 150 -6.81 -11.54 -50.10
C LYS A 150 -7.39 -10.48 -51.05
N GLU A 151 -8.14 -9.51 -50.54
CA GLU A 151 -8.52 -8.21 -51.16
C GLU A 151 -8.68 -7.26 -49.94
N GLU A 152 -7.77 -6.31 -49.68
CA GLU A 152 -7.61 -4.95 -50.24
C GLU A 152 -8.85 -4.05 -50.13
N ASP A 153 -8.59 -2.86 -49.55
CA ASP A 153 -9.29 -1.57 -49.57
C ASP A 153 -10.80 -1.46 -49.35
N ASN A 154 -11.19 -0.66 -48.35
CA ASN A 154 -11.92 0.58 -48.66
C ASN A 154 -11.84 1.64 -47.55
N ASP A 155 -11.67 2.86 -48.04
CA ASP A 155 -11.74 4.18 -47.39
C ASP A 155 -13.16 4.52 -46.89
N ASP A 156 -13.23 5.64 -46.15
CA ASP A 156 -14.39 6.48 -45.84
C ASP A 156 -15.51 5.90 -44.94
N ASP A 157 -15.73 6.53 -43.79
CA ASP A 157 -16.65 7.68 -43.79
C ASP A 157 -16.67 8.43 -42.45
N GLN A 158 -16.72 9.74 -42.62
CA GLN A 158 -16.75 10.81 -41.64
C GLN A 158 -18.20 11.00 -41.17
N GLU A 159 -18.48 10.96 -39.87
CA GLU A 159 -19.70 11.57 -39.33
C GLU A 159 -19.35 12.48 -38.15
N ASP A 160 -19.29 13.76 -38.49
CA ASP A 160 -19.44 14.88 -37.56
C ASP A 160 -20.85 14.86 -36.99
N VAL A 161 -20.99 14.52 -35.72
CA VAL A 161 -22.26 14.69 -35.00
C VAL A 161 -22.18 16.01 -34.25
N ALA A 162 -22.77 17.04 -34.86
CA ALA A 162 -23.14 18.28 -34.21
C ALA A 162 -24.08 17.95 -33.03
N VAL A 163 -23.62 18.22 -31.81
CA VAL A 163 -24.46 18.23 -30.62
C VAL A 163 -24.82 19.67 -30.37
N GLU A 164 -26.10 19.96 -30.55
CA GLU A 164 -26.73 21.25 -30.33
C GLU A 164 -26.51 21.74 -28.90
N GLU A 165 -26.21 23.04 -28.80
CA GLU A 165 -26.26 23.81 -27.57
C GLU A 165 -27.73 23.94 -27.15
N GLU A 166 -28.10 23.33 -26.03
CA GLU A 166 -29.30 23.75 -25.30
C GLU A 166 -28.88 24.75 -24.23
N ASP A 167 -29.20 26.00 -24.57
CA ASP A 167 -29.38 27.15 -23.70
C ASP A 167 -30.43 26.81 -22.63
N SER A 168 -30.08 26.98 -21.36
CA SER A 168 -31.05 26.92 -20.26
C SER A 168 -30.70 28.00 -19.26
N GLU A 169 -31.47 29.07 -19.40
CA GLU A 169 -31.57 30.24 -18.56
C GLU A 169 -31.98 29.86 -17.12
N GLU A 170 -31.31 30.53 -16.18
CA GLU A 170 -31.81 31.09 -14.92
C GLU A 170 -32.76 30.26 -14.01
N GLU A 171 -32.28 29.95 -12.80
CA GLU A 171 -33.07 30.31 -11.61
C GLU A 171 -32.14 30.67 -10.44
N GLU A 172 -32.22 31.92 -10.01
CA GLU A 172 -31.67 32.42 -8.75
C GLU A 172 -32.39 31.74 -7.57
N GLY A 173 -31.60 31.15 -6.68
CA GLY A 173 -32.08 30.53 -5.45
C GLY A 173 -31.02 30.57 -4.36
N ASP A 174 -30.58 31.78 -4.01
CA ASP A 174 -29.66 32.01 -2.90
C ASP A 174 -30.36 31.72 -1.56
N THR A 175 -30.24 30.49 -1.07
CA THR A 175 -30.55 30.12 0.31
C THR A 175 -29.27 29.67 0.99
N PHE A 176 -28.58 30.61 1.62
CA PHE A 176 -27.50 30.35 2.57
C PHE A 176 -27.98 29.38 3.67
N PRO A 177 -27.37 28.19 3.83
CA PRO A 177 -27.60 27.37 5.01
C PRO A 177 -26.86 27.98 6.20
N ASP A 178 -27.64 28.30 7.23
CA ASP A 178 -27.22 28.77 8.55
C ASP A 178 -26.07 27.90 9.11
N PRO A 179 -24.86 28.47 9.36
CA PRO A 179 -23.71 27.70 9.83
C PRO A 179 -23.80 27.23 11.30
N ASN A 180 -24.92 27.47 12.00
CA ASN A 180 -25.00 27.23 13.44
C ASN A 180 -25.77 25.97 13.89
N VAL A 181 -26.15 25.07 12.97
CA VAL A 181 -26.92 23.85 13.32
C VAL A 181 -26.22 22.56 12.87
N SER A 182 -25.07 22.22 13.47
CA SER A 182 -24.63 20.81 13.59
C SER A 182 -23.51 20.59 14.61
N ARG A 183 -23.81 20.88 15.88
CA ARG A 183 -23.19 20.14 17.00
C ARG A 183 -24.09 18.96 17.40
N ARG A 184 -24.36 18.04 16.45
CA ARG A 184 -24.85 16.70 16.81
C ARG A 184 -23.65 15.80 17.05
N ARG A 185 -23.40 15.56 18.34
CA ARG A 185 -22.44 14.58 18.85
C ARG A 185 -22.68 13.25 18.13
N SER A 186 -21.69 12.77 17.39
CA SER A 186 -21.69 11.39 16.88
C SER A 186 -21.76 10.43 18.07
N PRO A 187 -22.57 9.36 18.00
CA PRO A 187 -22.60 8.35 19.06
C PRO A 187 -21.26 7.62 19.09
N VAL A 188 -20.66 7.54 20.28
CA VAL A 188 -19.53 6.67 20.59
C VAL A 188 -19.99 5.23 20.38
N VAL A 189 -19.55 4.63 19.28
CA VAL A 189 -19.72 3.19 19.04
C VAL A 189 -18.64 2.49 19.86
N THR A 190 -18.99 2.10 21.09
CA THR A 190 -18.16 1.23 21.92
C THR A 190 -18.23 -0.19 21.35
N ILE A 191 -17.24 -0.57 20.56
CA ILE A 191 -17.05 -1.95 20.12
C ILE A 191 -16.52 -2.74 21.31
N LYS A 192 -17.41 -3.44 22.03
CA LYS A 192 -17.00 -4.50 22.97
C LYS A 192 -16.55 -5.70 22.15
N THR A 193 -15.25 -5.87 21.96
CA THR A 193 -14.69 -7.14 21.49
C THR A 193 -14.60 -8.09 22.69
N GLU A 194 -15.53 -9.02 22.79
CA GLU A 194 -15.41 -10.17 23.70
C GLU A 194 -14.35 -11.14 23.15
N LEU A 195 -13.21 -11.20 23.84
CA LEU A 195 -12.19 -12.22 23.65
C LEU A 195 -12.71 -13.55 24.20
N THR A 196 -13.23 -14.40 23.33
CA THR A 196 -13.46 -15.81 23.66
C THR A 196 -12.15 -16.57 23.49
N SER A 197 -11.49 -16.81 24.61
CA SER A 197 -10.35 -17.71 24.73
C SER A 197 -10.80 -19.15 24.46
N SER A 198 -10.52 -19.68 23.28
CA SER A 198 -10.73 -21.11 22.97
C SER A 198 -9.40 -21.84 22.91
N SER A 199 -9.24 -22.73 23.87
CA SER A 199 -8.12 -23.64 24.07
C SER A 199 -8.18 -24.81 23.10
N ARG A 200 -7.03 -25.20 22.54
CA ARG A 200 -6.55 -26.58 22.33
C ARG A 200 -5.45 -26.59 21.28
N VAL A 201 -4.21 -26.80 21.72
CA VAL A 201 -3.25 -27.54 20.89
C VAL A 201 -2.71 -28.68 21.74
N LYS A 202 -2.85 -29.88 21.18
CA LYS A 202 -2.44 -31.14 21.78
C LYS A 202 -0.93 -31.27 21.62
N ASP A 203 -0.25 -31.45 22.73
CA ASP A 203 1.14 -31.91 22.78
C ASP A 203 1.28 -33.30 22.15
N THR A 204 2.00 -33.39 21.03
CA THR A 204 2.53 -34.66 20.51
C THR A 204 4.05 -34.62 20.46
N LYS A 205 4.61 -35.00 21.61
CA LYS A 205 5.92 -35.61 21.83
C LYS A 205 6.42 -36.44 20.65
N LYS A 206 7.56 -36.07 20.04
CA LYS A 206 8.45 -37.07 19.39
C LYS A 206 9.94 -36.67 19.47
N ARG A 207 10.67 -37.52 20.19
CA ARG A 207 12.13 -37.62 20.34
C ARG A 207 12.88 -37.57 19.01
N LYS A 208 14.07 -36.94 19.01
CA LYS A 208 15.27 -37.54 18.42
C LYS A 208 16.51 -37.16 19.24
N LYS A 209 17.38 -38.14 19.39
CA LYS A 209 18.46 -38.28 20.38
C LYS A 209 19.78 -38.42 19.61
N GLN A 210 20.87 -37.85 20.17
CA GLN A 210 22.30 -38.17 19.96
C GLN A 210 22.90 -37.74 18.59
N HIS A 211 24.19 -37.37 18.41
CA HIS A 211 25.49 -37.61 19.08
C HIS A 211 26.43 -36.40 18.77
N ALA A 212 27.20 -35.88 19.73
CA ALA A 212 28.64 -36.13 19.97
C ALA A 212 29.62 -35.67 18.86
N HIS A 213 30.47 -34.68 19.17
CA HIS A 213 31.96 -34.69 19.12
C HIS A 213 32.49 -33.24 19.06
N THR A 214 32.99 -32.70 20.17
CA THR A 214 33.86 -31.51 20.14
C THR A 214 35.25 -31.98 20.56
N GLY A 215 36.12 -32.19 19.57
CA GLY A 215 37.55 -32.29 19.77
C GLY A 215 38.08 -30.92 20.19
N VAL A 216 38.82 -30.89 21.29
CA VAL A 216 39.59 -29.75 21.74
C VAL A 216 41.00 -29.97 21.19
N ASP A 217 41.36 -29.21 20.16
CA ASP A 217 42.74 -29.15 19.66
C ASP A 217 43.53 -28.15 20.52
N ASP A 218 44.45 -28.68 21.32
CA ASP A 218 45.45 -27.91 22.05
C ASP A 218 46.50 -27.32 21.09
N PRO A 219 46.88 -26.03 21.22
CA PRO A 219 47.98 -25.47 20.46
C PRO A 219 49.36 -25.86 21.03
N PRO A 220 50.40 -26.03 20.19
CA PRO A 220 51.73 -26.47 20.62
C PRO A 220 52.53 -25.36 21.34
N PRO A 221 53.47 -25.73 22.24
CA PRO A 221 54.25 -24.77 23.01
C PRO A 221 55.33 -24.07 22.17
N SER A 222 55.40 -22.75 22.36
CA SER A 222 56.35 -21.85 21.70
C SER A 222 57.79 -22.08 22.21
N LYS A 223 58.72 -22.35 21.30
CA LYS A 223 60.15 -22.49 21.61
C LYS A 223 60.77 -21.12 21.84
N ARG A 224 61.21 -20.87 23.07
CA ARG A 224 62.05 -19.72 23.46
C ARG A 224 63.48 -19.96 22.94
N VAL A 225 63.93 -19.15 22.00
CA VAL A 225 65.35 -19.08 21.59
C VAL A 225 66.07 -18.17 22.57
N LYS A 226 67.23 -18.63 23.06
CA LYS A 226 68.14 -17.89 23.94
C LYS A 226 69.00 -16.91 23.14
#